data_AF-A0A357YIA8-F1
#
_entry.id   AF-A0A357YIA8-F1
#
_cell.length_a   1.000
_cell.length_b   1.000
_cell.length_c   1.000
_cell.angle_alpha   90.00
_cell.angle_beta   90.00
_cell.angle_gamma   90.00
#
_symmetry.space_group_name_H-M   'P 1'
#
loop_
_entity.id
_entity.type
_entity.pdbx_description
1 polymer ?
#
loop_
_entity_poly.entity_id
_entity_poly.type
_entity_poly.pdbx_seq_one_letter_code
_entity_poly.pdbx_strand_id
1 'polypeptide(L)' 'MKRPDSQQLREAWLLFFILGIVMLNFPFLEIFNKTSTILGIPVLFLYFFVGWPSSILVIFLFCYWIEREDSGSGDGGGPT' A
#
# COMPACT_ATOMS: atom_id res chain seq x y z
N MET A 1 26.09 -3.34 -1.00
CA MET A 1 24.85 -3.09 -0.22
C MET A 1 24.34 -1.72 -0.66
N LYS A 2 23.43 -1.67 -1.63
CA LYS A 2 22.88 -0.40 -2.15
C LYS A 2 21.99 0.15 -1.04
N ARG A 3 22.34 1.32 -0.50
CA ARG A 3 21.53 1.95 0.55
C ARG A 3 20.19 2.31 -0.11
N PRO A 4 19.04 1.86 0.40
CA PRO A 4 17.77 2.32 -0.12
C PRO A 4 17.76 3.84 -0.02
N ASP A 5 17.38 4.50 -1.11
CA ASP A 5 17.30 5.95 -1.12
C ASP A 5 16.27 6.38 -0.08
N SER A 6 16.64 7.32 0.78
CA SER A 6 15.76 7.80 1.86
C SER A 6 14.44 8.38 1.34
N GLN A 7 14.38 8.72 0.05
CA GLN A 7 13.18 9.12 -0.69
C GLN A 7 12.15 7.97 -0.74
N GLN A 8 12.56 6.77 -1.17
CA GLN A 8 11.69 5.59 -1.32
C GLN A 8 11.10 5.15 0.02
N LEU A 9 11.93 5.18 1.09
CA LEU A 9 11.47 4.91 2.45
C LEU A 9 10.40 5.93 2.89
N ARG A 10 10.61 7.22 2.63
CA ARG A 10 9.65 8.27 3.00
C ARG A 10 8.33 8.10 2.25
N GLU A 11 8.37 7.76 0.97
CA GLU A 11 7.18 7.51 0.15
C GLU A 11 6.39 6.29 0.65
N ALA A 12 7.08 5.18 0.93
CA ALA A 12 6.44 3.98 1.48
C ALA A 12 5.76 4.26 2.84
N TRP A 13 6.40 5.05 3.71
CA TRP A 13 5.82 5.46 4.99
C TRP A 13 4.59 6.36 4.82
N LEU A 14 4.62 7.31 3.88
CA LEU A 14 3.47 8.16 3.58
C LEU A 14 2.30 7.35 3.00
N LEU A 15 2.57 6.44 2.06
CA LEU A 15 1.58 5.52 1.50
C LEU A 15 0.96 4.65 2.59
N PHE A 16 1.79 4.05 3.46
CA PHE A 16 1.30 3.25 4.58
C PHE A 16 0.43 4.07 5.53
N PHE A 17 0.80 5.32 5.80
CA PHE A 17 0.03 6.21 6.67
C PHE A 17 -1.34 6.59 6.06
N ILE A 18 -1.36 7.02 4.80
CA ILE A 18 -2.60 7.34 4.08
C ILE A 18 -3.49 6.10 4.02
N LEU A 19 -2.91 4.94 3.72
CA LEU A 19 -3.63 3.69 3.61
C LEU A 19 -4.21 3.25 4.97
N GLY A 20 -3.45 3.42 6.05
CA GLY A 20 -3.95 3.24 7.42
C GLY A 20 -5.09 4.19 7.77
N ILE A 21 -5.03 5.46 7.37
CA ILE A 21 -6.12 6.44 7.58
C ILE A 21 -7.38 6.04 6.81
N VAL A 22 -7.24 5.64 5.54
CA VAL A 22 -8.36 5.16 4.70
C VAL A 22 -8.96 3.91 5.33
N MET A 23 -8.11 3.01 5.82
CA MET A 23 -8.52 1.75 6.44
C MET A 23 -9.23 1.97 7.78
N LEU A 24 -8.79 2.95 8.57
CA LEU A 24 -9.38 3.33 9.86
C LEU A 24 -10.51 4.38 9.72
N ASN A 25 -10.93 4.70 8.51
CA ASN A 25 -11.93 5.74 8.28
C ASN A 25 -13.31 5.27 8.80
N PHE A 26 -13.99 6.14 9.56
CA PHE A 26 -15.28 5.83 10.20
C PHE A 26 -16.32 5.15 9.29
N PRO A 27 -16.60 5.62 8.05
CA PRO A 27 -17.56 4.94 7.16
C PRO A 27 -17.14 3.53 6.76
N PHE A 28 -15.84 3.25 6.54
CA PHE A 28 -15.39 1.89 6.28
C PHE A 28 -15.60 1.01 7.50
N LEU A 29 -15.22 1.51 8.68
CA LEU A 29 -15.44 0.82 9.94
C LEU A 29 -16.93 0.54 10.15
N GLU A 30 -17.81 1.50 9.92
CA GLU A 30 -19.26 1.37 10.10
C GLU A 30 -19.88 0.33 9.15
N ILE A 31 -19.46 0.29 7.89
CA ILE A 31 -19.92 -0.72 6.91
C ILE A 31 -19.58 -2.14 7.38
N PHE A 32 -18.39 -2.35 7.95
CA PHE A 32 -17.94 -3.66 8.45
C PHE A 32 -18.34 -3.93 9.91
N ASN A 33 -18.68 -2.90 10.67
CA ASN A 33 -19.14 -2.98 12.05
C ASN A 33 -20.67 -3.13 12.15
N LYS A 34 -21.30 -3.71 11.12
CA LYS A 34 -22.65 -4.26 11.30
C LYS A 34 -22.57 -5.45 12.26
N THR A 35 -23.63 -5.70 13.04
CA THR A 35 -23.79 -6.86 13.95
C THR A 35 -23.72 -8.23 13.24
N SER A 36 -23.30 -8.28 11.97
CA SER A 36 -22.92 -9.50 11.30
C SER A 36 -21.59 -9.98 11.85
N THR A 37 -21.65 -11.01 12.66
CA THR A 37 -20.51 -11.84 13.02
C THR A 37 -20.40 -12.97 11.99
N ILE A 38 -19.24 -13.16 11.39
CA ILE A 38 -18.97 -14.38 10.61
C ILE A 38 -18.40 -15.39 11.60
N LEU A 39 -19.02 -16.56 11.75
CA LEU A 39 -18.56 -17.63 12.65
C LEU A 39 -18.36 -17.18 14.12
N GLY A 40 -19.06 -16.14 14.57
CA GLY A 40 -18.90 -15.55 15.92
C GLY A 40 -17.80 -14.49 16.05
N ILE A 41 -17.05 -14.21 14.99
CA ILE A 41 -15.98 -13.21 14.97
C ILE A 41 -16.51 -11.93 14.29
N PRO A 42 -16.29 -10.73 14.87
CA PRO A 42 -16.63 -9.47 14.21
C PRO A 42 -15.92 -9.35 12.87
N VAL A 43 -16.66 -8.98 11.82
CA VAL A 43 -16.10 -8.78 10.46
C VAL A 43 -14.97 -7.76 10.45
N LEU A 44 -14.95 -6.85 11.43
CA LEU A 44 -13.85 -5.93 11.65
C LEU A 44 -12.49 -6.62 11.82
N PHE A 45 -12.41 -7.76 12.50
CA PHE A 45 -11.15 -8.50 12.63
C PHE A 45 -10.67 -9.08 11.29
N LEU A 46 -11.58 -9.64 10.50
CA LEU A 46 -11.28 -10.11 9.14
C LEU A 46 -10.81 -8.96 8.25
N TYR A 47 -11.45 -7.81 8.38
CA TYR A 47 -11.04 -6.60 7.68
C TYR A 47 -9.60 -6.21 8.02
N PHE A 48 -9.21 -6.21 9.30
CA PHE A 48 -7.82 -5.97 9.67
C PHE A 48 -6.88 -7.05 9.12
N PHE A 49 -7.28 -8.32 9.21
CA PHE A 49 -6.46 -9.45 8.78
C PHE A 49 -6.18 -9.47 7.28
N VAL A 50 -7.13 -9.01 6.45
CA VAL A 50 -6.97 -8.91 4.99
C VAL A 50 -6.42 -7.54 4.57
N GLY A 51 -6.83 -6.47 5.24
CA GLY A 51 -6.42 -5.10 4.93
C GLY A 51 -4.95 -4.84 5.21
N TRP A 52 -4.37 -5.45 6.24
CA TRP A 52 -2.93 -5.36 6.53
C TRP A 52 -2.03 -5.90 5.41
N PRO A 53 -2.14 -7.18 5.00
CA PRO A 53 -1.32 -7.70 3.91
C PRO A 53 -1.65 -7.04 2.57
N SER A 54 -2.91 -6.67 2.33
CA SER A 54 -3.30 -5.88 1.16
C SER A 54 -2.54 -4.55 1.11
N SER A 55 -2.40 -3.89 2.27
CA SER A 55 -1.67 -2.62 2.37
C SER A 55 -0.20 -2.75 2.02
N ILE A 56 0.44 -3.79 2.54
CA ILE A 56 1.85 -4.11 2.23
C ILE A 56 1.99 -4.43 0.75
N LEU A 57 1.04 -5.19 0.18
CA LEU A 57 1.05 -5.60 -1.22
C LEU A 57 0.93 -4.41 -2.18
N VAL A 58 0.07 -3.43 -1.90
CA VAL A 58 -0.06 -2.21 -2.70
C VAL A 58 1.24 -1.42 -2.72
N ILE A 59 1.86 -1.22 -1.56
CA ILE A 59 3.15 -0.50 -1.44
C ILE A 59 4.25 -1.26 -2.19
N PHE A 60 4.30 -2.58 -2.03
CA PHE A 60 5.25 -3.44 -2.73
C PHE A 60 5.08 -3.33 -4.25
N LEU A 61 3.83 -3.40 -4.75
CA LEU A 61 3.55 -3.28 -6.17
C LEU A 61 3.99 -1.91 -6.70
N PHE A 62 3.68 -0.84 -5.96
CA PHE A 62 4.03 0.52 -6.34
C PHE A 62 5.54 0.74 -6.42
N CYS A 63 6.28 0.29 -5.39
CA CYS A 63 7.74 0.32 -5.39
C CYS A 63 8.33 -0.50 -6.55
N TYR A 64 7.78 -1.68 -6.80
CA TYR A 64 8.19 -2.54 -7.91
C TYR A 64 7.93 -1.90 -9.29
N TRP A 65 6.83 -1.17 -9.44
CA TRP A 65 6.48 -0.47 -10.67
C TRP A 65 7.40 0.72 -10.94
N ILE A 66 7.70 1.54 -9.93
CA ILE A 66 8.59 2.69 -10.06
C ILE A 66 9.98 2.28 -10.57
N GLU A 67 10.54 1.19 -10.03
CA GLU A 67 11.87 0.70 -10.46
C GLU A 67 11.88 0.24 -11.94
N ARG A 68 10.73 -0.20 -12.47
CA ARG A 68 10.61 -0.58 -13.89
C ARG A 68 10.56 0.62 -14.84
N GLU A 69 9.96 1.74 -14.43
CA GLU A 69 9.84 2.92 -15.29
C GLU A 69 11.18 3.64 -15.47
N ASP A 70 12.02 3.68 -14.43
CA ASP A 70 13.38 4.23 -14.49
C ASP A 70 14.27 3.49 -15.51
N SER A 71 13.97 2.21 -15.77
CA SER A 71 14.73 1.36 -16.69
C SER A 71 14.35 1.54 -18.17
N GLY A 72 13.28 2.29 -18.47
CA GLY A 72 12.64 2.32 -19.80
C GLY A 72 12.85 3.59 -20.64
N SER A 73 13.44 4.66 -20.09
CA SER A 73 13.54 5.97 -20.78
C SER A 73 14.96 6.38 -21.20
N GLY A 74 15.88 5.42 -21.33
CA GLY A 74 17.31 5.66 -21.56
C GLY A 74 17.82 5.44 -22.99
N ASP A 75 16.97 5.43 -24.03
CA ASP A 75 17.46 5.37 -25.41
C ASP A 75 16.70 6.34 -26.32
N GLY A 76 17.41 7.35 -26.84
CA GLY A 76 16.84 8.34 -27.76
C GLY A 76 17.52 9.70 -27.74
N GLY A 77 18.84 9.76 -27.95
CA GLY A 77 19.54 11.05 -28.13
C GLY A 77 21.05 10.90 -28.31
N GLY A 78 21.48 10.34 -29.45
CA GLY A 78 22.89 10.25 -29.83
C GLY A 78 23.55 11.62 -30.07
N PRO A 79 24.87 11.75 -29.89
CA PRO A 79 25.59 12.99 -30.13
C PRO A 79 25.76 13.22 -31.64
N THR A 80 25.28 14.36 -32.13
CA THR A 80 25.67 14.95 -33.43
C THR A 80 26.55 16.16 -33.20
#